data_AF-A0A414WFC2-F1
#
_entry.id   AF-A0A414WFC2-F1
#
_cell.length_a   1.000
_cell.length_b   1.000
_cell.length_c   1.000
_cell.angle_alpha   90.00
_cell.angle_beta   90.00
_cell.angle_gamma   90.00
#
_symmetry.space_group_name_H-M   'P 1'
#
loop_
_entity.id
_entity.type
_entity.pdbx_description
1 polymer ?
#
loop_
_entity_poly.entity_id
_entity_poly.type
_entity_poly.pdbx_seq_one_letter_code
_entity_poly.pdbx_strand_id
1 'polypeptide(L)'
;MKRKNCMKRKYMFMALLCYALTTAAQDASHNYVRTRSMLDETGGKYLDKVEYFDGLGRPFQTVLKKVTASSSNLVTLQEYDVAGRAANSWLPIVSSAEYVAPASFKSSAPGNYGNDSRPYGQPVYEASPLNRTVKEYGPGAAWHGGHSVNTDYLANSTANAQLNCINYSVSSAGALTSNGSYASGQLSVVKTTDEDLNVSYTFTDKMGHVVLSRQMKGSETHDTYYVYDDKG
;
A
#
# COMPACT_ATOMS: atom_id res chain seq x y z
N MET A 1 18.42 50.97 43.79
CA MET A 1 18.35 51.13 42.31
C MET A 1 18.73 49.88 41.47
N LYS A 2 19.14 48.74 42.05
CA LYS A 2 19.61 47.54 41.30
C LYS A 2 18.51 46.57 40.79
N ARG A 3 17.29 46.57 41.34
CA ARG A 3 16.25 45.57 41.00
C ARG A 3 15.53 45.82 39.66
N LYS A 4 15.40 47.07 39.18
CA LYS A 4 14.69 47.39 37.92
C LYS A 4 15.42 46.93 36.65
N ASN A 5 16.77 46.90 36.65
CA ASN A 5 17.55 46.45 35.49
C ASN A 5 17.58 44.93 35.32
N CYS A 6 17.38 44.15 36.39
CA CYS A 6 17.32 42.69 36.32
C CYS A 6 16.05 42.21 35.59
N MET A 7 14.91 42.87 35.81
CA MET A 7 13.63 42.56 35.14
C MET A 7 13.69 42.83 33.63
N LYS A 8 14.21 43.99 33.20
CA LYS A 8 14.36 44.32 31.77
C LYS A 8 15.26 43.32 31.02
N ARG A 9 16.32 42.83 31.67
CA ARG A 9 17.23 41.82 31.09
C ARG A 9 16.56 40.45 30.93
N LYS A 10 15.68 40.07 31.86
CA LYS A 10 14.87 38.83 31.76
C LYS A 10 13.84 38.91 30.64
N TYR A 11 13.13 40.03 30.48
CA TYR A 11 12.19 40.22 29.36
C TYR A 11 12.90 40.27 28.00
N MET A 12 14.11 40.84 27.93
CA MET A 12 14.92 40.85 26.72
C MET A 12 15.42 39.44 26.33
N PHE A 13 15.84 38.63 27.31
CA PHE A 13 16.19 37.22 27.07
C PHE A 13 14.99 36.36 26.67
N MET A 14 13.81 36.61 27.25
CA MET A 14 12.58 35.90 26.90
C MET A 14 12.09 36.26 25.48
N ALA A 15 12.23 37.53 25.08
CA ALA A 15 11.96 37.97 23.70
C ALA A 15 12.96 37.40 22.68
N LEU A 16 14.24 37.24 23.06
CA LEU A 16 15.26 36.58 22.23
C LEU A 16 15.01 35.07 22.07
N LEU A 17 14.50 34.42 23.13
CA LEU A 17 14.15 32.99 23.13
C LEU A 17 12.91 32.72 22.25
N CYS A 18 11.95 33.64 22.23
CA CYS A 18 10.80 33.59 21.31
C CYS A 18 11.19 33.83 19.84
N TYR A 19 12.24 34.62 19.58
CA TYR A 19 12.77 34.83 18.22
C TYR A 19 13.56 33.62 17.69
N ALA A 20 14.07 32.76 18.57
CA ALA A 20 14.83 31.55 18.20
C ALA A 20 13.95 30.35 17.82
N LEU A 21 12.63 30.46 17.97
CA LEU A 21 11.64 29.43 17.63
C LEU A 21 10.90 29.75 16.32
N THR A 22 11.55 30.41 15.37
CA THR A 22 11.04 30.42 13.99
C THR A 22 11.26 29.03 13.42
N THR A 23 10.29 28.13 13.59
CA THR A 23 10.22 26.90 12.80
C THR A 23 9.95 27.31 11.36
N ALA A 24 11.01 27.46 10.57
CA ALA A 24 10.87 27.59 9.13
C ALA A 24 10.26 26.27 8.62
N ALA A 25 9.04 26.36 8.10
CA ALA A 25 8.44 25.25 7.37
C ALA A 25 9.34 24.95 6.16
N GLN A 26 9.68 23.67 5.95
CA GLN A 26 10.53 23.29 4.82
C GLN A 26 9.80 23.51 3.47
N ASP A 27 8.47 23.45 3.51
CA ASP A 27 7.55 23.88 2.46
C ASP A 27 6.44 24.70 3.12
N ALA A 28 6.22 25.92 2.66
CA ALA A 28 5.26 26.85 3.27
C ALA A 28 3.83 26.73 2.69
N SER A 29 3.64 25.88 1.68
CA SER A 29 2.43 25.81 0.86
C SER A 29 1.66 24.50 0.99
N HIS A 30 2.27 23.45 1.53
CA HIS A 30 1.70 22.11 1.60
C HIS A 30 1.69 21.57 3.02
N ASN A 31 0.68 20.77 3.32
CA ASN A 31 0.60 20.05 4.59
C ASN A 31 1.55 18.85 4.54
N TYR A 32 2.41 18.72 5.56
CA TYR A 32 3.34 17.60 5.64
C TYR A 32 3.60 17.14 7.07
N VAL A 33 4.01 15.87 7.20
CA VAL A 33 4.59 15.30 8.42
C VAL A 33 6.06 14.97 8.14
N ARG A 34 6.95 15.42 9.01
CA ARG A 34 8.37 15.04 8.98
C ARG A 34 8.68 14.11 10.13
N THR A 35 9.13 12.90 9.80
CA THR A 35 9.63 11.91 10.75
C THR A 35 11.14 11.84 10.65
N ARG A 36 11.81 11.97 11.80
CA ARG A 36 13.25 11.81 11.93
C ARG A 36 13.56 10.55 12.71
N SER A 37 14.24 9.61 12.07
CA SER A 37 14.77 8.40 12.71
C SER A 37 16.26 8.58 12.98
N MET A 38 16.67 8.52 14.25
CA MET A 38 18.09 8.58 14.61
C MET A 38 18.75 7.23 14.29
N LEU A 39 19.93 7.28 13.68
CA LEU A 39 20.71 6.11 13.26
C LEU A 39 21.90 5.84 14.18
N ASP A 40 22.16 6.74 15.14
CA ASP A 40 23.14 6.59 16.19
C ASP A 40 22.63 7.18 17.51
N GLU A 41 23.25 6.77 18.61
CA GLU A 41 22.92 7.22 19.96
C GLU A 41 23.28 8.69 20.20
N THR A 42 24.22 9.23 19.41
CA THR A 42 24.66 10.62 19.49
C THR A 42 23.72 11.59 18.76
N GLY A 43 22.79 11.08 17.95
CA GLY A 43 21.88 11.87 17.12
C GLY A 43 22.57 12.62 15.97
N GLY A 44 23.82 12.27 15.66
CA GLY A 44 24.61 12.87 14.59
C GLY A 44 24.25 12.29 13.21
N LYS A 45 23.74 11.06 13.17
CA LYS A 45 23.23 10.42 11.97
C LYS A 45 21.73 10.22 12.10
N TYR A 46 21.00 10.61 11.05
CA TYR A 46 19.56 10.48 11.02
C TYR A 46 19.06 10.30 9.59
N LEU A 47 17.87 9.71 9.48
CA LEU A 47 17.08 9.65 8.28
C LEU A 47 15.84 10.54 8.46
N ASP A 48 15.65 11.49 7.55
CA ASP A 48 14.44 12.30 7.50
C ASP A 48 13.51 11.77 6.40
N LYS A 49 12.27 11.46 6.77
CA LYS A 49 11.15 11.16 5.87
C LYS A 49 10.15 12.29 5.95
N VAL A 50 9.72 12.81 4.80
CA VAL A 50 8.68 13.83 4.68
C VAL A 50 7.51 13.26 3.89
N GLU A 51 6.32 13.32 4.45
CA GLU A 51 5.09 12.86 3.81
C GLU A 51 4.19 14.07 3.58
N TYR A 52 3.82 14.33 2.33
CA TYR A 52 2.91 15.40 1.94
C TYR A 52 1.49 14.86 1.78
N PHE A 53 0.53 15.64 2.26
CA PHE A 53 -0.88 15.26 2.32
C PHE A 53 -1.73 16.15 1.44
N ASP A 54 -2.73 15.55 0.80
CA ASP A 54 -3.73 16.29 0.04
C ASP A 54 -4.77 16.96 0.95
N GLY A 55 -5.76 17.65 0.36
CA GLY A 55 -6.82 18.33 1.09
C GLY A 55 -7.76 17.41 1.89
N LEU A 56 -7.68 16.09 1.68
CA LEU A 56 -8.45 15.07 2.40
C LEU A 56 -7.60 14.33 3.44
N GLY A 57 -6.34 14.73 3.63
CA GLY A 57 -5.43 14.12 4.60
C GLY A 57 -4.80 12.80 4.13
N ARG A 58 -4.77 12.53 2.82
CA ARG A 58 -4.13 11.32 2.27
C ARG A 58 -2.69 11.61 1.83
N PRO A 59 -1.72 10.75 2.16
CA PRO A 59 -0.34 10.96 1.74
C PRO A 59 -0.21 10.71 0.23
N PHE A 60 0.14 11.73 -0.54
CA PHE A 60 0.30 11.60 -2.00
C PHE A 60 1.76 11.62 -2.43
N GLN A 61 2.68 12.11 -1.60
CA GLN A 61 4.10 12.14 -1.92
C GLN A 61 4.94 11.88 -0.69
N THR A 62 5.97 11.04 -0.84
CA THR A 62 6.96 10.81 0.21
C THR A 62 8.34 11.22 -0.31
N VAL A 63 9.09 11.95 0.49
CA VAL A 63 10.47 12.36 0.23
C VAL A 63 11.36 11.78 1.32
N LEU A 64 12.25 10.86 0.94
CA LEU A 64 13.35 10.40 1.78
C LEU A 64 14.57 11.28 1.52
N LYS A 65 14.99 12.04 2.54
CA LYS A 65 16.01 13.09 2.35
C LYS A 65 17.41 12.50 2.33
N LYS A 66 18.21 12.93 1.35
CA LYS A 66 19.65 12.67 1.23
C LYS A 66 20.03 11.17 1.32
N VAL A 67 19.19 10.28 0.80
CA VAL A 67 19.40 8.82 0.89
C VAL A 67 20.26 8.24 -0.23
N THR A 68 20.48 9.00 -1.31
CA THR A 68 21.33 8.55 -2.42
C THR A 68 22.80 8.85 -2.15
N ALA A 69 23.71 8.18 -2.86
CA ALA A 69 25.16 8.39 -2.72
C ALA A 69 25.59 9.85 -3.00
N SER A 70 24.85 10.57 -3.86
CA SER A 70 25.07 11.98 -4.16
C SER A 70 24.36 12.95 -3.19
N SER A 71 23.85 12.45 -2.05
CA SER A 71 23.04 13.22 -1.09
C SER A 71 21.78 13.84 -1.68
N SER A 72 21.25 13.29 -2.76
CA SER A 72 19.93 13.64 -3.32
C SER A 72 18.82 12.87 -2.61
N ASN A 73 17.59 13.37 -2.73
CA ASN A 73 16.39 12.79 -2.15
C ASN A 73 15.82 11.70 -3.06
N LEU A 74 15.10 10.74 -2.45
CA LEU A 74 14.30 9.76 -3.16
C LEU A 74 12.82 10.10 -2.95
N VAL A 75 12.09 10.31 -4.04
CA VAL A 75 10.70 10.80 -4.01
C VAL A 75 9.77 9.75 -4.59
N THR A 76 8.66 9.45 -3.93
CA THR A 76 7.58 8.61 -4.47
C THR A 76 6.29 9.41 -4.59
N LEU A 77 5.43 9.03 -5.53
CA LEU A 77 4.13 9.65 -5.78
C LEU A 77 3.03 8.58 -5.77
N GLN A 78 1.97 8.83 -5.02
CA GLN A 78 0.74 8.05 -5.01
C GLN A 78 -0.39 8.94 -5.54
N GLU A 79 -0.99 8.53 -6.67
CA GLU A 79 -2.19 9.16 -7.18
C GLU A 79 -3.43 8.52 -6.56
N TYR A 80 -4.53 9.28 -6.53
CA TYR A 80 -5.82 8.79 -6.09
C TYR A 80 -6.88 9.14 -7.13
N ASP A 81 -7.87 8.27 -7.31
CA ASP A 81 -9.01 8.55 -8.17
C ASP A 81 -10.02 9.53 -7.52
N VAL A 82 -11.05 9.89 -8.28
CA VAL A 82 -12.11 10.81 -7.83
C VAL A 82 -12.94 10.27 -6.65
N ALA A 83 -13.04 8.95 -6.49
CA ALA A 83 -13.70 8.30 -5.36
C ALA A 83 -12.77 8.17 -4.13
N GLY A 84 -11.51 8.52 -4.33
CA GLY A 84 -10.50 8.62 -3.32
C GLY A 84 -9.67 7.36 -3.09
N ARG A 85 -9.76 6.39 -4.00
CA ARG A 85 -9.03 5.12 -3.97
C ARG A 85 -7.64 5.29 -4.55
N ALA A 86 -6.71 4.45 -4.12
CA ALA A 86 -5.34 4.46 -4.64
C ALA A 86 -5.37 4.18 -6.15
N ALA A 87 -4.78 5.06 -6.95
CA ALA A 87 -4.61 4.88 -8.38
C ALA A 87 -3.13 4.56 -8.65
N ASN A 88 -2.50 5.27 -9.57
CA ASN A 88 -1.12 5.02 -9.96
C ASN A 88 -0.16 5.17 -8.76
N SER A 89 0.59 4.11 -8.47
CA SER A 89 1.69 4.12 -7.51
C SER A 89 3.00 4.17 -8.26
N TRP A 90 3.67 5.33 -8.24
CA TRP A 90 4.84 5.59 -9.07
C TRP A 90 6.12 5.04 -8.46
N LEU A 91 6.98 4.53 -9.33
CA LEU A 91 8.34 4.17 -8.94
C LEU A 91 9.11 5.42 -8.46
N PRO A 92 10.04 5.25 -7.51
CA PRO A 92 10.73 6.40 -6.91
C PRO A 92 11.60 7.16 -7.92
N ILE A 93 11.72 8.48 -7.81
CA ILE A 93 12.67 9.25 -8.63
C ILE A 93 13.70 9.92 -7.74
N VAL A 94 14.88 10.21 -8.30
CA VAL A 94 15.89 11.02 -7.62
C VAL A 94 15.60 12.50 -7.86
N SER A 95 15.59 13.29 -6.80
CA SER A 95 15.41 14.75 -6.87
C SER A 95 16.22 15.45 -5.79
N SER A 96 16.71 16.67 -6.06
CA SER A 96 17.31 17.53 -5.04
C SER A 96 16.29 18.41 -4.29
N ALA A 97 15.05 18.44 -4.76
CA ALA A 97 13.99 19.28 -4.19
C ALA A 97 13.39 18.66 -2.92
N GLU A 98 12.98 19.53 -2.00
CA GLU A 98 12.26 19.16 -0.76
C GLU A 98 10.81 18.72 -1.03
N TYR A 99 10.24 19.21 -2.13
CA TYR A 99 8.93 18.88 -2.67
C TYR A 99 9.00 18.88 -4.20
N VAL A 100 8.32 17.94 -4.85
CA VAL A 100 8.23 17.87 -6.31
C VAL A 100 6.76 17.94 -6.72
N ALA A 101 6.36 18.99 -7.45
CA ALA A 101 4.97 19.07 -7.92
C ALA A 101 4.59 17.81 -8.73
N PRO A 102 3.38 17.21 -8.55
CA PRO A 102 3.01 15.96 -9.22
C PRO A 102 3.16 16.00 -10.75
N ALA A 103 2.87 17.12 -11.41
CA ALA A 103 3.07 17.27 -12.84
C ALA A 103 4.56 17.15 -13.23
N SER A 104 5.45 17.82 -12.48
CA SER A 104 6.90 17.74 -12.68
C SER A 104 7.43 16.34 -12.38
N PHE A 105 6.93 15.70 -11.32
CA PHE A 105 7.26 14.31 -10.99
C PHE A 105 6.96 13.40 -12.19
N LYS A 106 5.71 13.42 -12.67
CA LYS A 106 5.25 12.57 -13.77
C LYS A 106 6.00 12.82 -15.08
N SER A 107 6.37 14.08 -15.35
CA SER A 107 7.20 14.42 -16.51
C SER A 107 8.63 13.90 -16.42
N SER A 108 9.20 13.82 -15.21
CA SER A 108 10.59 13.42 -14.99
C SER A 108 10.78 11.91 -14.78
N ALA A 109 9.73 11.21 -14.33
CA ALA A 109 9.81 9.79 -14.00
C ALA A 109 10.27 8.90 -15.17
N PRO A 110 9.73 9.02 -16.40
CA PRO A 110 10.21 8.20 -17.53
C PRO A 110 11.72 8.25 -17.74
N GLY A 111 12.34 9.42 -17.61
CA GLY A 111 13.78 9.60 -17.79
C GLY A 111 14.64 8.85 -16.75
N ASN A 112 14.08 8.52 -15.58
CA ASN A 112 14.76 7.71 -14.56
C ASN A 112 14.69 6.21 -14.86
N TYR A 113 13.82 5.80 -15.79
CA TYR A 113 13.48 4.40 -16.07
C TYR A 113 13.62 4.06 -17.56
N GLY A 114 14.70 4.52 -18.20
CA GLY A 114 14.98 4.17 -19.60
C GLY A 114 13.94 4.68 -20.61
N ASN A 115 13.26 5.79 -20.30
CA ASN A 115 12.12 6.34 -21.04
C ASN A 115 10.87 5.44 -21.04
N ASP A 116 10.70 4.58 -20.03
CA ASP A 116 9.44 3.87 -19.83
C ASP A 116 8.31 4.89 -19.61
N SER A 117 7.25 4.81 -20.43
CA SER A 117 6.11 5.72 -20.38
C SER A 117 5.18 5.48 -19.18
N ARG A 118 5.31 4.35 -18.48
CA ARG A 118 4.46 3.94 -17.36
C ARG A 118 5.26 3.37 -16.18
N PRO A 119 6.18 4.12 -15.56
CA PRO A 119 6.95 3.66 -14.41
C PRO A 119 6.11 3.71 -13.12
N TYR A 120 4.94 3.07 -13.13
CA TYR A 120 3.98 3.05 -12.04
C TYR A 120 3.13 1.78 -12.09
N GLY A 121 2.78 1.24 -10.92
CA GLY A 121 1.74 0.22 -10.82
C GLY A 121 0.35 0.86 -10.88
N GLN A 122 -0.64 0.14 -11.41
CA GLN A 122 -2.00 0.65 -11.59
C GLN A 122 -3.05 -0.41 -11.22
N PRO A 123 -3.84 -0.18 -10.15
CA PRO A 123 -5.04 -0.96 -9.91
C PRO A 123 -6.19 -0.46 -10.81
N VAL A 124 -7.05 -1.40 -11.21
CA VAL A 124 -8.32 -1.15 -11.88
C VAL A 124 -9.41 -1.72 -11.00
N TYR A 125 -10.34 -0.85 -10.59
CA TYR A 125 -11.46 -1.23 -9.74
C TYR A 125 -12.71 -1.56 -10.55
N GLU A 126 -13.58 -2.42 -10.00
CA GLU A 126 -14.93 -2.56 -10.53
C GLU A 126 -15.72 -1.25 -10.39
N ALA A 127 -16.70 -1.06 -11.27
CA ALA A 127 -17.67 0.03 -11.22
C ALA A 127 -18.74 -0.22 -10.14
N SER A 128 -18.31 -0.51 -8.91
CA SER A 128 -19.17 -0.84 -7.78
C SER A 128 -18.69 -0.13 -6.51
N PRO A 129 -19.59 0.19 -5.56
CA PRO A 129 -19.23 0.81 -4.28
C PRO A 129 -18.32 -0.06 -3.39
N LEU A 130 -18.12 -1.33 -3.72
CA LEU A 130 -17.38 -2.28 -2.89
C LEU A 130 -15.85 -2.12 -2.96
N ASN A 131 -15.34 -1.18 -3.75
CA ASN A 131 -13.90 -0.86 -3.86
C ASN A 131 -13.00 -2.06 -4.16
N ARG A 132 -13.51 -3.01 -4.96
CA ARG A 132 -12.79 -4.24 -5.31
C ARG A 132 -11.92 -4.06 -6.54
N THR A 133 -10.67 -4.54 -6.48
CA THR A 133 -9.72 -4.52 -7.59
C THR A 133 -10.01 -5.70 -8.52
N VAL A 134 -10.24 -5.44 -9.80
CA VAL A 134 -10.45 -6.47 -10.83
C VAL A 134 -9.20 -6.72 -11.65
N LYS A 135 -8.31 -5.73 -11.76
CA LYS A 135 -6.99 -5.89 -12.38
C LYS A 135 -5.94 -5.10 -11.65
N GLU A 136 -4.71 -5.57 -11.68
CA GLU A 136 -3.56 -4.85 -11.17
C GLU A 136 -2.40 -4.98 -12.16
N TYR A 137 -1.90 -3.84 -12.64
CA TYR A 137 -0.74 -3.77 -13.52
C TYR A 137 0.50 -3.46 -12.69
N GLY A 138 1.56 -4.26 -12.90
CA GLY A 138 2.90 -3.94 -12.43
C GLY A 138 3.49 -2.71 -13.15
N PRO A 139 4.58 -2.14 -12.62
CA PRO A 139 5.22 -0.97 -13.18
C PRO A 139 5.96 -1.28 -14.49
N GLY A 140 5.65 -0.49 -15.52
CA GLY A 140 6.34 -0.48 -16.82
C GLY A 140 5.39 -0.71 -17.99
N ALA A 141 5.65 -0.06 -19.12
CA ALA A 141 4.76 -0.11 -20.29
C ALA A 141 4.56 -1.55 -20.81
N ALA A 142 5.55 -2.42 -20.66
CA ALA A 142 5.45 -3.83 -21.01
C ALA A 142 4.38 -4.57 -20.20
N TRP A 143 4.27 -4.28 -18.89
CA TRP A 143 3.28 -4.92 -18.02
C TRP A 143 1.85 -4.56 -18.41
N HIS A 144 1.65 -3.31 -18.84
CA HIS A 144 0.36 -2.85 -19.35
C HIS A 144 -0.06 -3.49 -20.68
N GLY A 145 0.85 -4.19 -21.38
CA GLY A 145 0.59 -4.87 -22.65
C GLY A 145 -0.10 -6.24 -22.54
N GLY A 146 -0.38 -6.73 -21.32
CA GLY A 146 -1.06 -8.03 -21.14
C GLY A 146 -0.72 -8.79 -19.87
N HIS A 147 0.13 -8.26 -19.00
CA HIS A 147 0.61 -8.91 -17.77
C HIS A 147 -0.05 -8.29 -16.53
N SER A 148 -1.38 -8.20 -16.51
CA SER A 148 -2.09 -7.82 -15.29
C SER A 148 -2.46 -9.04 -14.47
N VAL A 149 -2.33 -8.92 -13.15
CA VAL A 149 -3.06 -9.79 -12.24
C VAL A 149 -4.54 -9.51 -12.42
N ASN A 150 -5.36 -10.53 -12.67
CA ASN A 150 -6.80 -10.41 -12.79
C ASN A 150 -7.49 -11.10 -11.62
N THR A 151 -8.50 -10.44 -11.05
CA THR A 151 -9.25 -10.94 -9.90
C THR A 151 -10.73 -11.02 -10.25
N ASP A 152 -11.28 -12.23 -10.20
CA ASP A 152 -12.71 -12.49 -10.32
C ASP A 152 -13.31 -12.81 -8.95
N TYR A 153 -14.42 -12.16 -8.60
CA TYR A 153 -15.16 -12.39 -7.37
C TYR A 153 -16.38 -13.27 -7.65
N LEU A 154 -16.38 -14.47 -7.12
CA LEU A 154 -17.32 -15.54 -7.42
C LEU A 154 -17.91 -16.12 -6.12
N ALA A 155 -18.82 -17.09 -6.28
CA ALA A 155 -19.30 -17.92 -5.19
C ALA A 155 -19.04 -19.40 -5.51
N ASN A 156 -18.94 -20.23 -4.48
CA ASN A 156 -18.74 -21.67 -4.69
C ASN A 156 -19.97 -22.29 -5.38
N SER A 157 -19.75 -23.37 -6.12
CA SER A 157 -20.81 -24.08 -6.82
C SER A 157 -20.51 -25.57 -6.90
N THR A 158 -21.48 -26.40 -6.51
CA THR A 158 -21.38 -27.86 -6.64
C THR A 158 -21.49 -28.32 -8.10
N ALA A 159 -22.02 -27.49 -9.00
CA ALA A 159 -22.14 -27.78 -10.42
C ALA A 159 -20.86 -27.49 -11.22
N ASN A 160 -19.88 -26.80 -10.62
CA ASN A 160 -18.60 -26.50 -11.25
C ASN A 160 -17.48 -27.10 -10.39
N ALA A 161 -16.76 -28.08 -10.94
CA ALA A 161 -15.69 -28.78 -10.23
C ALA A 161 -14.61 -27.83 -9.66
N GLN A 162 -14.25 -26.76 -10.40
CA GLN A 162 -13.27 -25.77 -9.97
C GLN A 162 -13.77 -24.90 -8.81
N LEU A 163 -15.09 -24.72 -8.69
CA LEU A 163 -15.74 -23.95 -7.64
C LEU A 163 -16.32 -24.84 -6.52
N ASN A 164 -16.12 -26.16 -6.58
CA ASN A 164 -16.57 -27.06 -5.53
C ASN A 164 -15.54 -27.14 -4.40
N CYS A 165 -16.02 -27.13 -3.16
CA CYS A 165 -15.22 -27.19 -1.94
C CYS A 165 -15.82 -28.23 -0.99
N ILE A 166 -15.01 -29.16 -0.51
CA ILE A 166 -15.41 -30.13 0.52
C ILE A 166 -15.50 -29.40 1.87
N ASN A 167 -16.54 -29.69 2.63
CA ASN A 167 -16.72 -29.20 3.99
C ASN A 167 -16.09 -30.20 4.98
N TYR A 168 -14.88 -29.89 5.41
CA TYR A 168 -14.21 -30.63 6.46
C TYR A 168 -14.49 -30.01 7.84
N SER A 169 -14.59 -30.85 8.86
CA SER A 169 -14.63 -30.45 10.26
C SER A 169 -13.71 -31.33 11.10
N VAL A 170 -13.32 -30.85 12.27
CA VAL A 170 -12.59 -31.66 13.26
C VAL A 170 -13.59 -32.14 14.33
N SER A 171 -13.59 -33.44 14.63
CA SER A 171 -14.42 -33.98 15.70
C SER A 171 -13.87 -33.61 17.08
N SER A 172 -14.64 -33.78 18.14
CA SER A 172 -14.18 -33.56 19.51
C SER A 172 -12.97 -34.44 19.91
N ALA A 173 -12.72 -35.52 19.17
CA ALA A 173 -11.55 -36.38 19.32
C ALA A 173 -10.33 -35.95 18.48
N GLY A 174 -10.41 -34.80 17.78
CA GLY A 174 -9.34 -34.30 16.91
C GLY A 174 -9.28 -34.95 15.53
N ALA A 175 -10.29 -35.74 15.15
CA ALA A 175 -10.29 -36.46 13.87
C ALA A 175 -10.94 -35.63 12.75
N LEU A 176 -10.27 -35.59 11.59
CA LEU A 176 -10.81 -34.94 10.39
C LEU A 176 -12.02 -35.71 9.85
N THR A 177 -13.13 -35.01 9.64
CA THR A 177 -14.39 -35.57 9.12
C THR A 177 -14.81 -34.80 7.87
N SER A 178 -15.27 -35.51 6.84
CA SER A 178 -15.86 -34.91 5.63
C SER A 178 -17.38 -34.90 5.72
N ASN A 179 -17.98 -33.71 5.63
CA ASN A 179 -19.43 -33.49 5.71
C ASN A 179 -20.09 -33.36 4.32
N GLY A 180 -19.42 -33.81 3.26
CA GLY A 180 -19.82 -33.56 1.88
C GLY A 180 -19.29 -32.23 1.36
N SER A 181 -19.91 -31.66 0.32
CA SER A 181 -19.52 -30.36 -0.23
C SER A 181 -20.30 -29.22 0.40
N TYR A 182 -19.69 -28.04 0.53
CA TYR A 182 -20.44 -26.82 0.80
C TYR A 182 -21.51 -26.60 -0.26
N ALA A 183 -22.71 -26.19 0.15
CA ALA A 183 -23.77 -25.91 -0.81
C ALA A 183 -23.40 -24.67 -1.64
N SER A 184 -23.88 -24.60 -2.90
CA SER A 184 -23.60 -23.48 -3.80
C SER A 184 -23.99 -22.14 -3.18
N GLY A 185 -23.14 -21.12 -3.31
CA GLY A 185 -23.39 -19.79 -2.76
C GLY A 185 -23.11 -19.63 -1.26
N GLN A 186 -22.52 -20.63 -0.59
CA GLN A 186 -22.17 -20.54 0.84
C GLN A 186 -20.82 -19.91 1.12
N LEU A 187 -19.88 -19.98 0.17
CA LEU A 187 -18.52 -19.46 0.29
C LEU A 187 -18.31 -18.33 -0.72
N SER A 188 -17.56 -17.32 -0.30
CA SER A 188 -16.97 -16.34 -1.20
C SER A 188 -15.76 -16.97 -1.87
N VAL A 189 -15.64 -16.82 -3.19
CA VAL A 189 -14.51 -17.36 -3.94
C VAL A 189 -13.81 -16.22 -4.67
N VAL A 190 -12.52 -16.05 -4.40
CA VAL A 190 -11.66 -15.15 -5.16
C VAL A 190 -10.84 -15.99 -6.12
N LYS A 191 -11.01 -15.77 -7.42
CA LYS A 191 -10.15 -16.36 -8.44
C LYS A 191 -9.12 -15.32 -8.86
N THR A 192 -7.86 -15.69 -8.79
CA THR A 192 -6.75 -14.84 -9.23
C THR A 192 -6.08 -15.50 -10.43
N THR A 193 -5.87 -14.72 -11.49
CA THR A 193 -4.98 -15.09 -12.60
C THR A 193 -3.76 -14.19 -12.50
N ASP A 194 -2.59 -14.78 -12.25
CA ASP A 194 -1.35 -14.02 -12.13
C ASP A 194 -0.83 -13.55 -13.50
N GLU A 195 0.28 -12.83 -13.48
CA GLU A 195 0.88 -12.21 -14.67
C GLU A 195 1.47 -13.22 -15.67
N ASP A 196 1.68 -14.46 -15.22
CA ASP A 196 2.15 -15.61 -15.99
C ASP A 196 0.98 -16.54 -16.41
N LEU A 197 -0.26 -16.10 -16.20
CA LEU A 197 -1.50 -16.82 -16.52
C LEU A 197 -1.77 -18.05 -15.64
N ASN A 198 -1.11 -18.19 -14.49
CA ASN A 198 -1.46 -19.22 -13.52
C ASN A 198 -2.74 -18.82 -12.78
N VAL A 199 -3.64 -19.79 -12.62
CA VAL A 199 -4.95 -19.56 -11.98
C VAL A 199 -4.95 -20.16 -10.59
N SER A 200 -5.45 -19.40 -9.62
CA SER A 200 -5.69 -19.85 -8.26
C SER A 200 -7.06 -19.43 -7.76
N TYR A 201 -7.56 -20.14 -6.75
CA TYR A 201 -8.83 -19.86 -6.10
C TYR A 201 -8.63 -19.87 -4.58
N THR A 202 -9.23 -18.89 -3.90
CA THR A 202 -9.31 -18.83 -2.45
C THR A 202 -10.78 -18.84 -2.05
N PHE A 203 -11.15 -19.82 -1.23
CA PHE A 203 -12.51 -20.00 -0.72
C PHE A 203 -12.55 -19.51 0.71
N THR A 204 -13.49 -18.62 1.01
CA THR A 204 -13.66 -18.02 2.33
C THR A 204 -15.08 -18.25 2.82
N ASP A 205 -15.21 -18.68 4.07
CA ASP A 205 -16.50 -18.85 4.72
C ASP A 205 -17.11 -17.50 5.17
N LYS A 206 -18.29 -17.54 5.79
CA LYS A 206 -19.01 -16.35 6.26
C LYS A 206 -18.37 -15.70 7.49
N MET A 207 -17.46 -16.39 8.16
CA MET A 207 -16.70 -15.88 9.31
C MET A 207 -15.39 -15.22 8.88
N GLY A 208 -15.05 -15.28 7.59
CA GLY A 208 -13.83 -14.69 7.04
C GLY A 208 -12.64 -15.65 7.04
N HIS A 209 -12.85 -16.93 7.35
CA HIS A 209 -11.79 -17.93 7.35
C HIS A 209 -11.57 -18.51 5.96
N VAL A 210 -10.31 -18.65 5.54
CA VAL A 210 -9.97 -19.33 4.29
C VAL A 210 -10.12 -20.82 4.54
N VAL A 211 -11.02 -21.51 3.84
CA VAL A 211 -11.27 -22.96 4.02
C VAL A 211 -10.60 -23.82 2.96
N LEU A 212 -10.28 -23.23 1.80
CA LEU A 212 -9.55 -23.89 0.71
C LEU A 212 -8.73 -22.86 -0.07
N SER A 213 -7.47 -23.18 -0.31
CA SER A 213 -6.64 -22.57 -1.34
C SER A 213 -6.38 -23.60 -2.43
N ARG A 214 -6.72 -23.27 -3.68
CA ARG A 214 -6.60 -24.15 -4.84
C ARG A 214 -5.71 -23.51 -5.89
N GLN A 215 -4.68 -24.23 -6.31
CA GLN A 215 -3.80 -23.86 -7.43
C GLN A 215 -4.13 -24.72 -8.65
N MET A 216 -4.20 -24.10 -9.82
CA MET A 216 -4.49 -24.82 -11.07
C MET A 216 -3.20 -25.10 -11.84
N LYS A 217 -3.09 -26.32 -12.37
CA LYS A 217 -2.12 -26.68 -13.39
C LYS A 217 -2.87 -27.23 -14.60
N GLY A 218 -3.17 -26.35 -15.57
CA GLY A 218 -4.13 -26.67 -16.62
C GLY A 218 -5.52 -26.95 -16.02
N SER A 219 -6.04 -28.16 -16.21
CA SER A 219 -7.32 -28.60 -15.61
C SER A 219 -7.16 -29.27 -14.23
N GLU A 220 -5.94 -29.55 -13.79
CA GLU A 220 -5.68 -30.24 -12.52
C GLU A 220 -5.71 -29.25 -11.34
N THR A 221 -6.37 -29.66 -10.26
CA THR A 221 -6.52 -28.88 -9.02
C THR A 221 -5.54 -29.37 -7.95
N HIS A 222 -4.78 -28.46 -7.36
CA HIS A 222 -3.91 -28.73 -6.22
C HIS A 222 -4.47 -27.99 -5.00
N ASP A 223 -5.03 -28.74 -4.06
CA ASP A 223 -5.85 -28.22 -2.98
C ASP A 223 -5.13 -28.25 -1.63
N THR A 224 -5.18 -27.14 -0.92
CA THR A 224 -4.81 -27.03 0.49
C THR A 224 -6.05 -26.63 1.28
N TYR A 225 -6.59 -27.55 2.08
CA TYR A 225 -7.72 -27.29 2.95
C TYR A 225 -7.25 -26.77 4.31
N TYR A 226 -8.05 -25.86 4.86
CA TYR A 226 -7.88 -25.32 6.20
C TYR A 226 -9.14 -25.62 6.99
N VAL A 227 -8.97 -26.18 8.18
CA VAL A 227 -10.08 -26.62 9.03
C VAL A 227 -9.87 -26.03 10.40
N TYR A 228 -10.90 -25.35 10.88
CA TYR A 228 -10.88 -24.58 12.12
C TYR A 228 -11.66 -25.36 13.18
N ASP A 229 -11.16 -25.32 14.42
CA ASP A 229 -11.86 -25.89 15.58
C ASP A 229 -12.43 -24.76 16.46
N ASP A 230 -13.07 -25.14 17.57
CA ASP A 230 -13.72 -24.23 18.51
C ASP A 230 -12.77 -23.17 19.11
N LYS A 231 -11.45 -23.37 19.00
CA LYS A 231 -10.40 -22.49 19.53
C LYS A 231 -9.75 -21.61 18.46
N GLY A 232 -10.14 -21.76 17.20
CA GLY A 232 -9.57 -21.05 16.05
C GLY A 232 -8.59 -21.92 15.29
#